data_AF-A0A1B3LHN1-F1
#
_entry.id   AF-A0A1B3LHN1-F1
#
_cell.length_a   1.000
_cell.length_b   1.000
_cell.length_c   1.000
_cell.angle_alpha   90.00
_cell.angle_beta   90.00
_cell.angle_gamma   90.00
#
_symmetry.space_group_name_H-M   'P 1'
#
loop_
_entity.id
_entity.type
_entity.pdbx_description
1 polymer ?
#
loop_
_entity_poly.entity_id
_entity_poly.type
_entity_poly.pdbx_seq_one_letter_code
_entity_poly.pdbx_strand_id
1 'polypeptide(L)'
;MKPDLTRLLFACACAGLPAAGTAQNAQVRPVDLVQAVPLLTESGRAGYSRFLRIGIRPRAFALNMNGDWAWNAGEGAVTDALARCEAHGLPCQLYAVDEEVVMPGFELGAPLRALGGTLVQGDPQ
;
A
#
# COMPACT_ATOMS: atom_id res chain seq x y z
N MET A 1 30.85 -39.57 -55.85
CA MET A 1 30.85 -38.77 -54.59
C MET A 1 29.86 -37.62 -54.79
N LYS A 2 28.89 -37.50 -53.89
CA LYS A 2 27.59 -36.83 -54.08
C LYS A 2 27.62 -35.31 -53.83
N PRO A 3 26.85 -34.50 -54.57
CA PRO A 3 26.44 -33.17 -54.14
C PRO A 3 25.08 -33.25 -53.42
N ASP A 4 25.05 -32.94 -52.12
CA ASP A 4 23.82 -32.65 -51.37
C ASP A 4 23.89 -31.17 -50.94
N LEU A 5 23.04 -30.29 -51.47
CA LEU A 5 21.61 -30.12 -51.15
C LEU A 5 21.44 -29.68 -49.69
N THR A 6 21.25 -28.38 -49.44
CA THR A 6 20.31 -27.88 -48.41
C THR A 6 20.09 -26.38 -48.59
N ARG A 7 18.86 -26.07 -49.00
CA ARG A 7 18.23 -24.75 -49.01
C ARG A 7 18.37 -24.06 -47.65
N LEU A 8 19.00 -22.89 -47.62
CA LEU A 8 18.82 -21.91 -46.54
C LEU A 8 17.82 -20.85 -47.02
N LEU A 9 16.53 -21.18 -46.91
CA LEU A 9 15.46 -20.19 -46.90
C LEU A 9 15.21 -19.81 -45.43
N PHE A 10 15.85 -18.75 -44.97
CA PHE A 10 15.54 -18.12 -43.68
C PHE A 10 14.25 -17.31 -43.82
N ALA A 11 13.11 -17.95 -43.59
CA ALA A 11 11.83 -17.28 -43.45
C ALA A 11 11.77 -16.64 -42.05
N CYS A 12 11.91 -15.31 -41.98
CA CYS A 12 11.75 -14.54 -40.75
C CYS A 12 10.26 -14.37 -40.45
N ALA A 13 9.64 -15.34 -39.78
CA ALA A 13 8.27 -15.23 -39.29
C ALA A 13 8.27 -14.40 -37.97
N CYS A 14 8.05 -13.10 -38.08
CA CYS A 14 7.78 -12.23 -36.93
C CYS A 14 6.35 -12.47 -36.42
N ALA A 15 6.09 -13.60 -35.76
CA ALA A 15 4.87 -13.83 -35.01
C ALA A 15 5.14 -13.58 -33.52
N GLY A 16 4.83 -12.37 -33.06
CA GLY A 16 4.97 -12.01 -31.65
C GLY A 16 4.55 -10.57 -31.38
N LEU A 17 3.26 -10.28 -31.49
CA LEU A 17 2.73 -9.10 -30.80
C LEU A 17 2.73 -9.41 -29.29
N PRO A 18 3.46 -8.67 -28.43
CA PRO A 18 3.19 -8.74 -27.02
C PRO A 18 1.81 -8.14 -26.78
N ALA A 19 0.92 -8.93 -26.18
CA ALA A 19 -0.31 -8.41 -25.61
C ALA A 19 0.07 -7.36 -24.56
N ALA A 20 -0.07 -6.08 -24.91
CA ALA A 20 -0.06 -5.01 -23.93
C ALA A 20 -1.29 -5.23 -23.04
N GLY A 21 -1.08 -5.88 -21.89
CA GLY A 21 -2.11 -6.05 -20.88
C GLY A 21 -2.62 -4.66 -20.49
N THR A 22 -3.90 -4.42 -20.72
CA THR A 22 -4.59 -3.22 -20.22
C THR A 22 -4.42 -3.19 -18.70
N ALA A 23 -3.66 -2.23 -18.18
CA ALA A 23 -3.72 -1.87 -16.77
C ALA A 23 -5.16 -1.43 -16.49
N GLN A 24 -5.97 -2.35 -15.99
CA GLN A 24 -7.31 -2.04 -15.48
C GLN A 24 -7.11 -1.03 -14.35
N ASN A 25 -7.84 0.09 -14.41
CA ASN A 25 -7.82 1.18 -13.41
C ASN A 25 -7.53 0.64 -12.01
N ALA A 26 -6.28 0.77 -11.56
CA ALA A 26 -5.89 0.30 -10.24
C ALA A 26 -6.53 1.29 -9.26
N GLN A 27 -7.64 0.87 -8.64
CA GLN A 27 -8.23 1.63 -7.54
C GLN A 27 -7.27 1.55 -6.36
N VAL A 28 -6.48 2.62 -6.18
CA VAL A 28 -5.57 2.76 -5.05
C VAL A 28 -6.42 3.05 -3.82
N ARG A 29 -6.37 2.17 -2.81
CA ARG A 29 -6.99 2.49 -1.53
C ARG A 29 -6.01 3.26 -0.67
N PRO A 30 -6.47 4.25 0.10
CA PRO A 30 -5.58 5.03 0.94
C PRO A 30 -4.79 4.20 1.97
N VAL A 31 -5.36 3.10 2.46
CA VAL A 31 -4.68 2.15 3.37
C VAL A 31 -3.44 1.51 2.72
N ASP A 32 -3.42 1.36 1.39
CA ASP A 32 -2.32 0.71 0.68
C ASP A 32 -1.10 1.65 0.51
N LEU A 33 -1.23 2.93 0.89
CA LEU A 33 -0.22 3.96 0.74
C LEU A 33 0.68 4.06 1.97
N VAL A 34 1.74 3.26 2.00
CA VAL A 34 2.75 3.26 3.09
C VAL A 34 3.34 4.65 3.36
N GLN A 35 3.51 5.47 2.31
CA GLN A 35 4.08 6.81 2.43
C GLN A 35 3.08 7.85 2.95
N ALA A 36 1.78 7.52 2.99
CA ALA A 36 0.75 8.40 3.52
C ALA A 36 0.60 8.28 5.04
N VAL A 37 1.19 7.24 5.67
CA VAL A 37 1.10 7.07 7.12
C VAL A 37 1.99 8.13 7.81
N PRO A 38 1.40 9.01 8.64
CA PRO A 38 2.14 10.13 9.20
C PRO A 38 3.16 9.66 10.24
N LEU A 39 4.21 10.45 10.45
CA LEU A 39 5.17 10.33 11.58
C LEU A 39 6.02 9.04 11.63
N LEU A 40 5.77 8.06 10.76
CA LEU A 40 6.54 6.82 10.77
C LEU A 40 7.99 7.03 10.33
N THR A 41 8.90 6.46 11.10
CA THR A 41 10.29 6.22 10.70
C THR A 41 10.36 5.08 9.67
N GLU A 42 11.56 4.75 9.19
CA GLU A 42 11.75 3.62 8.28
C GLU A 42 11.31 2.29 8.89
N SER A 43 11.60 2.07 10.18
CA SER A 43 11.15 0.86 10.88
C SER A 43 9.63 0.81 11.00
N GLY A 44 8.99 1.97 11.17
CA GLY A 44 7.54 2.13 11.12
C GLY A 44 6.95 1.77 9.77
N ARG A 45 7.50 2.29 8.67
CA ARG A 45 7.04 1.94 7.31
C ARG A 45 7.20 0.45 7.02
N ALA A 46 8.29 -0.17 7.46
CA ALA A 46 8.47 -1.62 7.38
C ALA A 46 7.44 -2.38 8.23
N GLY A 47 7.11 -1.86 9.42
CA GLY A 47 6.02 -2.34 10.28
C GLY A 47 4.66 -2.29 9.61
N TYR A 48 4.31 -1.14 9.05
CA TYR A 48 3.06 -0.93 8.33
C TYR A 48 2.95 -1.85 7.11
N SER A 49 4.05 -2.03 6.37
CA SER A 49 4.11 -2.97 5.25
C SER A 49 3.87 -4.42 5.67
N ARG A 50 4.22 -4.82 6.90
CA ARG A 50 3.88 -6.15 7.45
C ARG A 50 2.40 -6.22 7.81
N PHE A 51 1.86 -5.18 8.44
CA PHE A 51 0.43 -5.05 8.71
C PHE A 51 -0.41 -5.20 7.43
N LEU A 52 -0.02 -4.58 6.30
CA LEU A 52 -0.77 -4.70 5.05
C LEU A 52 -0.80 -6.13 4.48
N ARG A 53 0.24 -6.91 4.73
CA ARG A 53 0.37 -8.30 4.24
C ARG A 53 -0.40 -9.31 5.08
N ILE A 54 -0.83 -8.97 6.30
CA ILE A 54 -1.57 -9.92 7.14
C ILE A 54 -2.99 -10.11 6.62
N GLY A 55 -3.33 -11.36 6.28
CA GLY A 55 -4.66 -11.75 5.81
C GLY A 55 -5.69 -12.00 6.92
N ILE A 56 -5.24 -12.11 8.17
CA ILE A 56 -6.13 -12.31 9.33
C ILE A 56 -6.93 -11.02 9.57
N ARG A 57 -8.23 -11.20 9.85
CA ARG A 57 -9.19 -10.13 10.15
C ARG A 57 -9.88 -10.41 11.49
N PRO A 58 -10.19 -9.37 12.30
CA PRO A 58 -9.85 -7.97 12.06
C PRO A 58 -8.34 -7.71 12.25
N ARG A 59 -7.83 -6.61 11.71
CA ARG A 59 -6.47 -6.09 11.95
C ARG A 59 -6.52 -4.59 12.23
N ALA A 60 -5.65 -4.11 13.08
CA ALA A 60 -5.57 -2.69 13.41
C ALA A 60 -4.12 -2.21 13.51
N PHE A 61 -3.89 -0.97 13.12
CA PHE A 61 -2.61 -0.27 13.24
C PHE A 61 -2.82 1.04 14.00
N ALA A 62 -2.03 1.27 15.03
CA ALA A 62 -2.05 2.46 15.86
C ALA A 62 -0.67 3.14 15.86
N LEU A 63 -0.66 4.46 16.02
CA LEU A 63 0.55 5.26 16.20
C LEU A 63 0.32 6.47 17.10
N ASN A 64 1.41 7.08 17.56
CA ASN A 64 1.39 8.31 18.35
C ASN A 64 2.15 9.47 17.66
N MET A 65 2.19 10.62 18.34
CA MET A 65 2.85 11.85 17.85
C MET A 65 4.39 11.77 17.73
N ASN A 66 5.03 10.79 18.38
CA ASN A 66 6.47 10.55 18.29
C ASN A 66 6.83 9.54 17.18
N GLY A 67 5.83 8.97 16.52
CA GLY A 67 6.03 7.93 15.52
C GLY A 67 6.26 6.53 16.10
N ASP A 68 5.99 6.30 17.40
CA ASP A 68 5.83 4.93 17.90
C ASP A 68 4.54 4.34 17.33
N TRP A 69 4.54 3.03 17.17
CA TRP A 69 3.45 2.31 16.51
C TRP A 69 3.36 0.88 16.99
N ALA A 70 2.17 0.30 16.85
CA ALA A 70 1.96 -1.12 16.96
C ALA A 70 0.82 -1.56 16.05
N TRP A 71 0.77 -2.85 15.76
CA TRP A 71 -0.38 -3.46 15.10
C TRP A 71 -0.68 -4.83 15.70
N ASN A 72 -1.93 -5.25 15.56
CA ASN A 72 -2.36 -6.60 15.90
C ASN A 72 -3.38 -7.10 14.88
N ALA A 73 -3.59 -8.41 14.84
CA ALA A 73 -4.60 -9.05 14.02
C ALA A 73 -5.26 -10.22 14.76
N GLY A 74 -6.51 -10.52 14.42
CA GLY A 74 -7.34 -11.49 15.12
C GLY A 74 -8.27 -10.82 16.13
N GLU A 75 -8.83 -11.63 17.04
CA GLU A 75 -9.69 -11.13 18.10
C GLU A 75 -8.98 -10.06 18.92
N GLY A 76 -9.68 -8.96 19.23
CA GLY A 76 -9.10 -7.86 20.00
C GLY A 76 -8.09 -6.99 19.24
N ALA A 77 -7.97 -7.11 17.92
CA ALA A 77 -6.97 -6.37 17.12
C ALA A 77 -6.88 -4.87 17.45
N VAL A 78 -8.03 -4.18 17.55
CA VAL A 78 -8.10 -2.75 17.89
C VAL A 78 -7.53 -2.48 19.30
N THR A 79 -8.05 -3.17 20.30
CA THR A 79 -7.64 -3.00 21.70
C THR A 79 -6.15 -3.29 21.89
N ASP A 80 -5.67 -4.39 21.31
CA ASP A 80 -4.28 -4.81 21.43
C ASP A 80 -3.32 -3.89 20.67
N ALA A 81 -3.70 -3.39 19.50
CA ALA A 81 -2.87 -2.44 18.76
C ALA A 81 -2.69 -1.14 19.55
N LEU A 82 -3.78 -0.60 20.14
CA LEU A 82 -3.71 0.57 20.99
C LEU A 82 -2.86 0.31 22.23
N ALA A 83 -3.15 -0.74 23.01
CA ALA A 83 -2.43 -1.06 24.23
C ALA A 83 -0.93 -1.26 24.01
N ARG A 84 -0.54 -1.96 22.92
CA ARG A 84 0.87 -2.17 22.57
C ARG A 84 1.56 -0.88 22.14
N CYS A 85 0.86 -0.01 21.41
CA CYS A 85 1.41 1.29 21.02
C CYS A 85 1.58 2.20 22.24
N GLU A 86 0.61 2.23 23.14
CA GLU A 86 0.62 3.08 24.35
C GLU A 86 1.65 2.62 25.39
N ALA A 87 2.12 1.37 25.31
CA ALA A 87 3.25 0.88 26.10
C ALA A 87 4.55 1.67 25.87
N HIS A 88 4.62 2.48 24.80
CA HIS A 88 5.71 3.42 24.54
C HIS A 88 5.61 4.74 25.34
N GLY A 89 4.53 4.94 26.11
CA GLY A 89 4.39 6.04 27.07
C GLY A 89 3.66 7.29 26.56
N LEU A 90 3.05 7.22 25.37
CA LEU A 90 2.23 8.29 24.81
C LEU A 90 0.89 7.75 24.31
N PRO A 91 -0.18 8.58 24.34
CA PRO A 91 -1.48 8.18 23.81
C PRO A 91 -1.37 7.87 22.31
N CYS A 92 -2.00 6.77 21.90
CA CYS A 92 -2.03 6.35 20.50
C CYS A 92 -3.41 6.51 19.89
N GLN A 93 -3.44 6.66 18.57
CA GLN A 93 -4.65 6.73 17.78
C GLN A 93 -4.62 5.64 16.71
N LEU A 94 -5.79 5.11 16.38
CA LEU A 94 -5.94 4.21 15.25
C LEU A 94 -5.70 4.98 13.96
N TYR A 95 -4.82 4.45 13.13
CA TYR A 95 -4.68 4.89 11.75
C TYR A 95 -5.52 4.03 10.82
N ALA A 96 -5.37 2.72 10.89
CA ALA A 96 -6.08 1.81 9.99
C ALA A 96 -6.75 0.67 10.74
N VAL A 97 -7.94 0.30 10.29
CA VAL A 97 -8.65 -0.92 10.67
C VAL A 97 -9.01 -1.65 9.38
N ASP A 98 -8.50 -2.88 9.24
CA ASP A 98 -8.66 -3.72 8.06
C ASP A 98 -8.17 -3.07 6.75
N GLU A 99 -9.10 -2.67 5.87
CA GLU A 99 -8.85 -2.01 4.60
C GLU A 99 -9.12 -0.50 4.63
N GLU A 100 -9.45 0.05 5.79
CA GLU A 100 -9.88 1.43 5.94
C GLU A 100 -8.90 2.24 6.80
N VAL A 101 -8.68 3.49 6.40
CA VAL A 101 -8.02 4.47 7.27
C VAL A 101 -9.09 5.18 8.07
N VAL A 102 -8.98 5.13 9.40
CA VAL A 102 -9.98 5.61 10.36
C VAL A 102 -9.56 6.89 11.09
N MET A 103 -8.36 7.40 10.79
CA MET A 103 -7.83 8.60 11.43
C MET A 103 -8.58 9.87 10.96
N PRO A 104 -9.09 10.70 11.88
CA PRO A 104 -9.72 11.97 11.53
C PRO A 104 -8.80 12.88 10.72
N GLY A 105 -9.33 13.55 9.69
CA GLY A 105 -8.57 14.47 8.85
C GLY A 105 -7.74 13.82 7.73
N PHE A 106 -7.84 12.49 7.57
CA PHE A 106 -7.21 11.78 6.47
C PHE A 106 -7.98 11.82 5.14
N GLU A 107 -9.20 12.38 5.14
CA GLU A 107 -10.04 12.64 3.97
C GLU A 107 -9.24 13.42 2.89
N LEU A 108 -8.66 12.65 1.96
CA LEU A 108 -8.19 13.01 0.62
C LEU A 108 -6.99 13.97 0.50
N GLY A 109 -6.59 14.70 1.53
CA GLY A 109 -5.50 15.68 1.46
C GLY A 109 -4.09 15.09 1.52
N ALA A 110 -3.79 14.35 2.58
CA ALA A 110 -2.44 13.83 2.82
C ALA A 110 -2.01 12.75 1.80
N PRO A 111 -2.85 11.77 1.43
CA PRO A 111 -2.45 10.72 0.51
C PRO A 111 -2.23 11.25 -0.91
N LEU A 112 -3.09 12.18 -1.37
CA LEU A 112 -2.95 12.76 -2.69
C LEU A 112 -1.68 13.60 -2.78
N ARG A 113 -1.37 14.40 -1.74
CA ARG A 113 -0.11 15.16 -1.66
C ARG A 113 1.12 14.26 -1.64
N ALA A 114 1.07 13.14 -0.91
CA ALA A 114 2.16 12.15 -0.89
C ALA A 114 2.39 11.52 -2.29
N LEU A 115 1.35 11.45 -3.12
CA LEU A 115 1.40 10.98 -4.50
C LEU A 115 1.70 12.09 -5.52
N GLY A 116 2.00 13.32 -5.08
CA GLY A 116 2.22 14.46 -5.96
C GLY A 116 0.95 15.03 -6.60
N GLY A 117 -0.23 14.55 -6.20
CA GLY A 117 -1.51 15.11 -6.60
C GLY A 117 -1.83 16.37 -5.79
N THR A 118 -2.29 17.42 -6.47
CA THR A 118 -2.76 18.64 -5.82
C THR A 118 -4.28 18.54 -5.68
N LEU A 119 -4.80 18.58 -4.46
CA LEU A 119 -6.24 18.82 -4.27
C LEU A 119 -6.52 20.26 -4.68
N VAL A 120 -7.20 20.45 -5.81
CA VAL A 120 -7.91 21.70 -6.07
C VAL A 120 -9.14 21.65 -5.18
N GLN A 121 -9.06 22.33 -4.03
CA GLN A 121 -10.19 22.48 -3.13
C GLN A 121 -11.21 23.36 -3.85
N GLY A 122 -12.28 22.75 -4.37
CA GLY A 122 -13.40 23.50 -4.93
C GLY A 122 -14.03 24.33 -3.82
N ASP A 123 -14.11 25.64 -4.02
CA ASP A 123 -14.80 26.57 -3.11
C ASP A 123 -16.23 26.07 -2.83
N PRO A 124 -16.69 26.08 -1.57
CA PRO A 124 -18.09 25.83 -1.28
C PRO A 124 -18.91 26.99 -1.85
N GLN A 125 -19.90 26.66 -2.69
CA GLN A 125 -20.99 27.59 -3.04
C GLN A 125 -21.93 27.75 -1.85
#